data_AF-A0A1R1X576-F1
#
_entry.id   AF-A0A1R1X576-F1
#
_cell.length_a   1.000
_cell.length_b   1.000
_cell.length_c   1.000
_cell.angle_alpha   90.00
_cell.angle_beta   90.00
_cell.angle_gamma   90.00
#
_symmetry.space_group_name_H-M   'P 1'
#
loop_
_entity.id
_entity.type
_entity.pdbx_description
1 polymer ?
#
loop_
_entity_poly.entity_id
_entity_poly.type
_entity_poly.pdbx_seq_one_letter_code
_entity_poly.pdbx_strand_id
1 'polypeptide(L)'
;MLVSGRKNAYNALPNQRRLTSDHLLQHTSINIRPIGHGQGNAFAQDYIDGLTSENFDIGLNVASGDNRSGLDSDEIKLIMKDERVSFDSARLIRQQREMLKNNIDPTTGMPLDPKAFMFK
;
A
#
# COMPACT_ATOMS: atom_id res chain seq x y z
N MET A 1 35.73 -3.68 -68.24
CA MET A 1 35.54 -4.27 -66.89
C MET A 1 34.27 -3.70 -66.28
N LEU A 2 33.25 -4.54 -66.11
CA LEU A 2 31.98 -4.18 -65.47
C LEU A 2 32.12 -4.40 -63.96
N VAL A 3 31.98 -3.36 -63.15
CA VAL A 3 31.74 -3.49 -61.70
C VAL A 3 30.47 -2.75 -61.34
N SER A 4 29.48 -3.57 -60.96
CA SER A 4 28.16 -3.22 -60.49
C SER A 4 28.24 -2.54 -59.12
N GLY A 5 27.88 -1.25 -59.06
CA GLY A 5 27.60 -0.55 -57.82
C GLY A 5 26.08 -0.40 -57.65
N ARG A 6 25.47 -1.23 -56.80
CA ARG A 6 24.05 -1.12 -56.43
C ARG A 6 23.80 0.25 -55.79
N LYS A 7 23.03 1.12 -56.44
CA LYS A 7 22.53 2.36 -55.83
C LYS A 7 21.37 1.98 -54.91
N ASN A 8 21.62 1.97 -53.61
CA ASN A 8 20.60 1.73 -52.59
C ASN A 8 19.54 2.82 -52.65
N ALA A 9 18.31 2.39 -52.86
CA ALA A 9 17.14 3.22 -53.08
C ALA A 9 16.46 3.57 -51.76
N TYR A 10 17.03 4.47 -50.94
CA TYR A 10 16.30 5.03 -49.79
C TYR A 10 16.71 6.49 -49.52
N ASN A 11 16.68 7.34 -50.55
CA ASN A 11 16.47 8.78 -50.35
C ASN A 11 14.98 9.03 -50.15
N ALA A 12 14.51 9.01 -48.91
CA ALA A 12 13.33 9.75 -48.41
C ALA A 12 13.10 9.37 -46.94
N LEU A 13 13.75 10.07 -46.01
CA LEU A 13 13.18 10.17 -44.66
C LEU A 13 12.42 11.49 -44.59
N PRO A 14 11.08 11.47 -44.58
CA PRO A 14 10.32 12.68 -44.37
C PRO A 14 10.48 13.13 -42.92
N ASN A 15 10.81 14.41 -42.79
CA ASN A 15 10.36 15.32 -41.75
C ASN A 15 10.64 14.89 -40.31
N GLN A 16 11.70 15.49 -39.72
CA GLN A 16 11.86 15.58 -38.28
C GLN A 16 10.63 16.27 -37.69
N ARG A 17 9.64 15.46 -37.28
CA ARG A 17 8.53 15.93 -36.46
C ARG A 17 9.13 16.39 -35.14
N ARG A 18 9.27 17.71 -35.03
CA ARG A 18 9.46 18.44 -33.77
C ARG A 18 8.57 17.77 -32.73
N LEU A 19 9.18 17.13 -31.73
CA LEU A 19 8.45 16.57 -30.59
C LEU A 19 7.76 17.75 -29.92
N THR A 20 6.46 17.93 -30.19
CA THR A 20 5.66 18.91 -29.47
C THR A 20 5.54 18.42 -28.03
N SER A 21 5.45 19.38 -27.11
CA SER A 21 5.35 19.18 -25.66
C SER A 21 4.24 18.20 -25.23
N ASP A 22 3.29 17.93 -26.11
CA ASP A 22 2.17 17.00 -25.87
C ASP A 22 2.62 15.53 -25.72
N HIS A 23 3.79 15.15 -26.26
CA HIS A 23 4.28 13.77 -26.17
C HIS A 23 5.00 13.44 -24.86
N LEU A 24 5.30 14.44 -24.02
CA LEU A 24 5.88 14.23 -22.68
C LEU A 24 4.83 13.92 -21.60
N LEU A 25 3.53 13.95 -21.95
CA LEU A 25 2.44 13.64 -21.01
C LEU A 25 1.97 12.17 -21.07
N GLN A 26 2.56 11.32 -21.92
CA GLN A 26 2.08 9.94 -22.13
C GLN A 26 2.88 8.84 -21.42
N HIS A 27 3.98 9.17 -20.71
CA HIS A 27 4.81 8.16 -20.05
C HIS A 27 4.62 8.06 -18.53
N THR A 28 3.70 8.82 -17.95
CA THR A 28 3.38 8.72 -16.51
C THR A 28 2.06 8.01 -16.24
N SER A 29 1.45 7.35 -17.21
CA SER A 29 0.37 6.39 -16.95
C SER A 29 0.97 5.04 -16.54
N ILE A 30 1.71 5.04 -15.43
CA ILE A 30 1.88 3.84 -14.64
C ILE A 30 0.50 3.60 -14.01
N ASN A 31 -0.24 2.64 -14.55
CA ASN A 31 -1.53 2.23 -14.02
C ASN A 31 -1.28 1.41 -12.74
N ILE A 32 -0.73 2.06 -11.70
CA ILE A 32 -0.66 1.50 -10.36
C ILE A 32 -2.10 1.52 -9.87
N ARG A 33 -2.77 0.37 -9.99
CA ARG A 33 -4.02 0.15 -9.25
C ARG A 33 -3.69 0.49 -7.79
N PRO A 34 -4.38 1.45 -7.16
CA PRO A 34 -4.09 1.77 -5.76
C PRO A 34 -4.28 0.48 -4.96
N ILE A 35 -3.20 -0.01 -4.36
CA ILE A 35 -3.22 -1.18 -3.48
C ILE A 35 -4.02 -0.74 -2.26
N GLY A 36 -5.29 -1.13 -2.21
CA GLY A 36 -6.20 -0.85 -1.11
C GLY A 36 -7.16 0.30 -1.42
N HIS A 37 -8.39 -0.04 -1.77
CA HIS A 37 -9.53 0.76 -1.33
C HIS A 37 -9.64 0.52 0.17
N GLY A 38 -8.89 1.30 0.96
CA GLY A 38 -9.06 1.31 2.41
C GLY A 38 -10.50 1.69 2.72
N GLN A 39 -11.16 0.92 3.58
CA GLN A 39 -12.50 1.23 4.08
C GLN A 39 -12.45 2.19 5.28
N GLY A 40 -11.30 2.83 5.50
CA GLY A 40 -11.05 3.69 6.64
C GLY A 40 -11.55 5.12 6.41
N ASN A 41 -11.78 5.84 7.50
CA ASN A 41 -12.06 7.27 7.46
C ASN A 41 -10.80 8.07 7.10
N ALA A 42 -10.89 9.39 6.91
CA ALA A 42 -9.71 10.22 6.71
C ALA A 42 -8.82 10.22 7.97
N PHE A 43 -7.49 10.32 7.81
CA PHE A 43 -6.53 10.36 8.93
C PHE A 43 -6.83 11.43 9.99
N ALA A 44 -7.41 12.56 9.58
CA ALA A 44 -7.83 13.60 10.52
C ALA A 44 -8.89 13.10 11.51
N GLN A 45 -9.84 12.28 11.04
CA GLN A 45 -10.85 11.67 11.90
C GLN A 45 -10.22 10.60 12.80
N ASP A 46 -9.33 9.77 12.26
CA ASP A 46 -8.63 8.75 13.04
C ASP A 46 -7.81 9.35 14.19
N TYR A 47 -7.20 10.50 13.96
CA TYR A 47 -6.48 11.24 14.99
C TYR A 47 -7.42 11.77 16.08
N ILE A 48 -8.57 12.33 15.71
CA ILE A 48 -9.61 12.78 16.65
C ILE A 48 -10.16 11.61 17.46
N ASP A 49 -10.33 10.46 16.84
CA ASP A 49 -10.81 9.23 17.46
C ASP A 49 -9.77 8.57 18.38
N GLY A 50 -8.57 9.14 18.51
CA GLY A 50 -7.51 8.65 19.38
C GLY A 50 -6.77 7.43 18.84
N LEU A 51 -6.77 7.21 17.53
CA LEU A 51 -6.08 6.11 16.86
C LEU A 51 -4.60 6.40 16.60
N THR A 52 -3.93 6.94 17.62
CA THR A 52 -2.51 7.30 17.57
C THR A 52 -1.86 7.07 18.92
N SER A 53 -0.58 6.72 18.91
CA SER A 53 0.24 6.48 20.10
C SER A 53 1.69 6.83 19.83
N GLU A 54 2.54 6.77 20.87
CA GLU A 54 3.99 7.00 20.72
C GLU A 54 4.64 6.04 19.72
N ASN A 55 4.18 4.79 19.67
CA ASN A 55 4.67 3.76 18.74
C ASN A 55 3.97 3.80 17.37
N PHE A 56 2.95 4.65 17.21
CA PHE A 56 2.17 4.76 15.99
C PHE A 56 1.60 6.18 15.83
N ASP A 57 2.43 7.08 15.30
CA ASP A 57 2.07 8.46 15.05
C ASP A 57 1.52 8.64 13.63
N ILE A 58 0.29 9.15 13.52
CA ILE A 58 -0.34 9.54 12.25
C ILE A 58 -0.44 11.07 12.09
N GLY A 59 0.06 11.84 13.06
CA GLY A 59 0.00 13.30 13.07
C GLY A 59 0.68 13.93 11.85
N LEU A 60 1.77 13.33 11.34
CA LEU A 60 2.41 13.77 10.11
C LEU A 60 1.52 13.58 8.87
N ASN A 61 0.70 12.53 8.82
CA ASN A 61 -0.27 12.34 7.74
C ASN A 61 -1.36 13.40 7.78
N VAL A 62 -1.84 13.75 8.98
CA VAL A 62 -2.81 14.84 9.17
C VAL A 62 -2.20 16.18 8.76
N ALA A 63 -0.98 16.48 9.22
CA ALA A 63 -0.29 17.75 8.97
C ALA A 63 0.06 17.95 7.48
N SER A 64 0.33 16.87 6.75
CA SER A 64 0.62 16.92 5.31
C SER A 64 -0.62 16.96 4.42
N GLY A 65 -1.83 16.89 5.00
CA GLY A 65 -3.08 16.84 4.24
C GLY A 65 -3.19 15.56 3.39
N ASP A 66 -2.76 14.43 3.96
CA ASP A 66 -2.77 13.14 3.29
C ASP A 66 -4.20 12.71 2.93
N ASN A 67 -4.45 12.52 1.63
CA ASN A 67 -5.77 12.20 1.07
C ASN A 67 -6.02 10.69 0.93
N ARG A 68 -5.11 9.82 1.40
CA ARG A 68 -5.37 8.38 1.40
C ARG A 68 -6.51 8.05 2.38
N SER A 69 -7.18 6.93 2.15
CA SER A 69 -8.00 6.32 3.19
C SER A 69 -7.13 6.10 4.42
N GLY A 70 -7.62 6.49 5.59
CA GLY A 70 -7.00 6.22 6.87
C GLY A 70 -7.17 4.76 7.27
N LEU A 71 -7.19 4.52 8.58
CA LEU A 71 -7.03 3.20 9.18
C LEU A 71 -8.32 2.39 9.13
N ASP A 72 -8.22 1.13 8.72
CA ASP A 72 -9.25 0.12 8.99
C ASP A 72 -9.22 -0.22 10.49
N SER A 73 -10.11 0.43 11.24
CA SER A 73 -10.02 0.57 12.69
C SER A 73 -11.32 0.25 13.44
N ASP A 74 -12.36 -0.22 12.74
CA ASP A 74 -13.67 -0.45 13.34
C ASP A 74 -13.62 -1.46 14.50
N GLU A 75 -12.93 -2.58 14.30
CA GLU A 75 -12.74 -3.59 15.35
C GLU A 75 -11.89 -3.05 16.51
N ILE A 76 -10.88 -2.23 16.23
CA ILE A 76 -10.02 -1.63 17.26
C ILE A 76 -10.84 -0.67 18.12
N LYS A 77 -11.67 0.19 17.51
CA LYS A 77 -12.57 1.10 18.23
C LYS A 77 -13.55 0.33 19.11
N LEU A 78 -14.07 -0.80 18.62
CA LEU A 78 -14.94 -1.67 19.41
C LEU A 78 -14.21 -2.23 20.63
N ILE A 79 -13.00 -2.76 20.46
CA ILE A 79 -12.17 -3.27 21.57
C ILE A 79 -11.85 -2.17 22.58
N MET A 80 -11.46 -0.98 22.13
CA MET A 80 -11.21 0.17 23.00
C MET A 80 -12.45 0.51 23.85
N LYS A 81 -13.64 0.49 23.23
CA LYS A 81 -14.90 0.80 23.92
C LYS A 81 -15.30 -0.27 24.94
N ASP A 82 -15.19 -1.54 24.55
CA ASP A 82 -15.70 -2.68 25.31
C ASP A 82 -14.73 -3.07 26.44
N GLU A 83 -13.43 -3.05 26.18
CA GLU A 83 -12.38 -3.46 27.14
C GLU A 83 -11.74 -2.28 27.89
N ARG A 84 -12.05 -1.04 27.50
CA ARG A 84 -11.54 0.20 28.12
C ARG A 84 -10.00 0.28 28.13
N VAL A 85 -9.40 -0.15 27.03
CA VAL A 85 -7.94 -0.18 26.84
C VAL A 85 -7.47 0.92 25.88
N SER A 86 -6.17 1.21 25.88
CA SER A 86 -5.56 2.14 24.94
C SER A 86 -5.56 1.59 23.51
N PHE A 87 -5.28 2.46 22.53
CA PHE A 87 -5.17 2.11 21.12
C PHE A 87 -4.19 0.96 20.86
N ASP A 88 -2.99 1.00 21.44
CA ASP A 88 -1.98 -0.04 21.23
C ASP A 88 -2.38 -1.37 21.87
N SER A 89 -2.98 -1.34 23.06
CA SER A 89 -3.52 -2.55 23.69
C SER A 89 -4.64 -3.15 22.85
N ALA A 90 -5.56 -2.32 22.33
CA ALA A 90 -6.63 -2.79 21.46
C ALA A 90 -6.09 -3.40 20.15
N ARG A 91 -5.05 -2.80 19.55
CA ARG A 91 -4.36 -3.36 18.38
C ARG A 91 -3.74 -4.73 18.68
N LEU A 92 -3.09 -4.86 19.82
CA LEU A 92 -2.50 -6.13 20.26
C LEU A 92 -3.59 -7.20 20.41
N ILE A 93 -4.69 -6.88 21.09
CA ILE A 93 -5.83 -7.80 21.28
C ILE A 93 -6.43 -8.21 19.94
N ARG A 94 -6.69 -7.26 19.03
CA ARG A 94 -7.21 -7.53 17.68
C ARG A 94 -6.29 -8.50 16.92
N GLN A 95 -4.98 -8.27 16.97
CA GLN A 95 -4.00 -9.13 16.31
C GLN A 95 -3.99 -10.54 16.91
N GLN A 96 -4.03 -10.66 18.25
CA GLN A 96 -4.07 -11.95 18.93
C GLN A 96 -5.34 -12.74 18.57
N ARG A 97 -6.50 -12.06 18.45
CA ARG A 97 -7.76 -12.67 18.00
C ARG A 97 -7.65 -13.21 16.57
N GLU A 98 -7.08 -12.43 15.66
CA GLU A 98 -6.87 -12.87 14.28
C GLU A 98 -5.86 -14.02 14.19
N MET A 99 -4.80 -14.03 15.00
CA MET A 99 -3.88 -15.18 15.07
C MET A 99 -4.61 -16.45 15.52
N LEU A 100 -5.37 -16.39 16.61
CA LEU A 100 -6.13 -17.52 17.12
C LEU A 100 -7.14 -18.06 16.09
N LYS A 101 -7.86 -17.16 15.44
CA LYS A 101 -8.82 -17.49 14.36
C LYS A 101 -8.15 -18.22 13.19
N ASN A 102 -6.87 -17.94 12.94
CA ASN A 102 -6.06 -18.59 11.91
C ASN A 102 -5.24 -19.80 12.41
N ASN A 103 -5.58 -20.36 13.58
CA ASN A 103 -4.85 -21.47 14.22
C ASN A 103 -3.37 -21.17 14.46
N ILE A 104 -3.06 -19.95 14.91
CA ILE A 104 -1.73 -19.53 15.32
C ILE A 104 -1.79 -19.17 16.80
N ASP A 105 -0.83 -19.67 17.57
CA ASP A 105 -0.68 -19.34 18.99
C ASP A 105 -0.26 -17.86 19.13
N PRO A 106 -1.07 -17.01 19.79
CA PRO A 106 -0.78 -15.59 19.97
C PRO A 106 0.45 -15.31 20.84
N THR A 107 0.87 -16.26 21.67
CA THR A 107 2.00 -16.09 22.60
C THR A 107 3.31 -16.50 21.96
N THR A 108 3.32 -17.64 21.24
CA THR A 108 4.54 -18.17 20.62
C THR A 108 4.69 -17.78 19.15
N GLY A 109 3.60 -17.38 18.47
CA GLY A 109 3.57 -17.14 17.03
C GLY A 109 3.60 -18.41 16.18
N MET A 110 3.54 -19.58 16.81
CA MET A 110 3.65 -20.88 16.15
C MET A 110 2.28 -21.36 15.67
N PRO A 111 2.18 -22.11 14.56
CA PRO A 111 0.95 -22.78 14.19
C PRO A 111 0.50 -23.74 15.30
N LEU A 112 -0.80 -23.76 15.58
CA LEU A 112 -1.45 -24.72 16.48
C LEU A 112 -1.76 -26.06 15.79
N ASP A 113 -1.50 -26.18 14.49
CA ASP A 113 -1.69 -27.41 13.74
C ASP A 113 -0.70 -28.48 14.22
N PRO A 114 -1.17 -29.64 14.74
CA PRO A 114 -0.28 -30.73 15.19
C PRO A 114 0.56 -31.34 14.06
N LYS A 115 0.21 -31.08 12.79
CA LYS A 115 0.98 -31.51 11.62
C LYS A 115 1.97 -30.46 11.12
N ALA A 116 2.01 -29.28 11.73
CA ALA A 116 2.97 -28.26 11.36
C ALA A 116 4.40 -28.75 11.63
N PHE A 117 5.22 -28.75 10.59
CA PHE A 117 6.65 -29.01 10.70
C PHE A 117 7.41 -27.69 10.79
N MET A 118 8.31 -27.57 11.77
CA MET A 118 9.07 -26.35 12.02
C MET A 118 10.55 -26.66 12.21
N PHE A 119 11.39 -25.83 11.59
CA PHE A 119 12.84 -25.90 11.76
C PHE A 119 13.23 -25.24 13.08
N LYS A 120 14.19 -25.84 13.79
CA LYS A 120 14.79 -25.31 15.02
C LYS A 120 16.23 -24.89 14.77
#